data_AF-A0A842NAN1-F1
#
_entry.id   AF-A0A842NAN1-F1
#
_cell.length_a   1.000
_cell.length_b   1.000
_cell.length_c   1.000
_cell.angle_alpha   90.00
_cell.angle_beta   90.00
_cell.angle_gamma   90.00
#
_symmetry.space_group_name_H-M   'P 1'
#
loop_
_entity.id
_entity.type
_entity.pdbx_description
1 polymer ?
#
loop_
_entity_poly.entity_id
_entity_poly.type
_entity_poly.pdbx_seq_one_letter_code
_entity_poly.pdbx_strand_id
1 'polypeptide(L)'
;MGGASEDSASSLRASQAWIAASLFSIAFIVVIWMLGPNLESFIGTLLPDKSAAWYYWKLPERRAGSMLIVWALYLVHQFSVWGAIYWARNNLSGKPPSQTLTRYNVAVLAINAVFIVLHLAETQILFDGLAQDVPIWTSQGSVIVMLVVVLVIENRRRGFLLGRRIDRPFTVGVTRFFRENHMYVFAWALVYTFWFHPMAVDPQLLSGFIYMFFLFTQMSLAWTWIHLDAKWIVFLESYVAIHAMMVAIYNTLQHGSPAMWPMFFAGFAFMFVFTYQFALKTSRTLRMTIIGAYLLFVSWLYLPESLGLGRELAYLTRLEVLWIPIILYLLALVFGGGVYLFKRE
;
A
#
# COMPACT_ATOMS: atom_id res chain seq x y z
N MET A 1 -29.30 -20.45 -25.81
CA MET A 1 -29.03 -19.27 -26.68
C MET A 1 -29.63 -18.05 -26.00
N GLY A 2 -28.83 -17.01 -25.77
CA GLY A 2 -29.29 -15.74 -25.20
C GLY A 2 -28.32 -15.12 -24.18
N GLY A 3 -27.34 -14.35 -24.68
CA GLY A 3 -26.79 -13.18 -23.98
C GLY A 3 -25.65 -13.37 -22.98
N ALA A 4 -24.48 -13.87 -23.41
CA ALA A 4 -23.23 -13.55 -22.71
C ALA A 4 -22.68 -12.24 -23.29
N SER A 5 -23.06 -11.10 -22.71
CA SER A 5 -22.70 -9.76 -23.20
C SER A 5 -21.20 -9.47 -23.05
N GLU A 6 -20.47 -9.65 -24.14
CA GLU A 6 -19.59 -8.68 -24.82
C GLU A 6 -19.10 -7.43 -24.05
N ASP A 7 -18.38 -7.58 -22.94
CA ASP A 7 -17.54 -6.48 -22.40
C ASP A 7 -16.04 -6.81 -22.40
N SER A 8 -15.66 -7.92 -23.02
CA SER A 8 -14.25 -8.31 -23.22
C SER A 8 -13.62 -7.34 -24.22
N ALA A 9 -12.70 -6.49 -23.75
CA ALA A 9 -11.96 -5.57 -24.62
C ALA A 9 -10.77 -6.25 -25.30
N SER A 10 -10.34 -7.39 -24.75
CA SER A 10 -9.15 -8.11 -25.17
C SER A 10 -9.34 -9.61 -24.97
N SER A 11 -8.67 -10.41 -25.80
CA SER A 11 -8.52 -11.86 -25.59
C SER A 11 -7.50 -12.21 -24.50
N LEU A 12 -6.75 -11.22 -23.99
CA LEU A 12 -5.75 -11.41 -22.94
C LEU A 12 -6.40 -11.80 -21.62
N ARG A 13 -5.85 -12.85 -21.00
CA ARG A 13 -6.29 -13.32 -19.68
C ARG A 13 -5.80 -12.38 -18.59
N ALA A 14 -6.59 -12.22 -17.53
CA ALA A 14 -6.21 -11.43 -16.36
C ALA A 14 -4.90 -11.92 -15.71
N SER A 15 -4.64 -13.24 -15.72
CA SER A 15 -3.38 -13.80 -15.23
C SER A 15 -2.16 -13.41 -16.07
N GLN A 16 -2.30 -13.34 -17.40
CA GLN A 16 -1.21 -12.90 -18.28
C GLN A 16 -0.88 -11.43 -18.02
N ALA A 17 -1.91 -10.59 -17.86
CA ALA A 17 -1.74 -9.19 -17.51
C ALA A 17 -1.10 -9.01 -16.12
N TRP A 18 -1.50 -9.81 -15.13
CA TRP A 18 -0.90 -9.81 -13.81
C TRP A 18 0.59 -10.17 -13.83
N ILE A 19 0.97 -11.21 -14.56
CA ILE A 19 2.38 -11.60 -14.74
C ILE A 19 3.14 -10.47 -15.44
N ALA A 20 2.62 -9.95 -16.55
CA ALA A 20 3.26 -8.88 -17.32
C ALA A 20 3.45 -7.62 -16.48
N ALA A 21 2.42 -7.18 -15.73
CA ALA A 21 2.51 -6.02 -14.85
C ALA A 21 3.48 -6.24 -13.69
N SER A 22 3.56 -7.46 -13.15
CA SER A 22 4.53 -7.80 -12.10
C SER A 22 5.97 -7.79 -12.61
N LEU A 23 6.20 -8.34 -13.80
CA LEU A 23 7.51 -8.31 -14.47
C LEU A 23 7.89 -6.88 -14.85
N PHE A 24 6.96 -6.09 -15.36
CA PHE A 24 7.15 -4.66 -15.61
C PHE A 24 7.53 -3.93 -14.32
N SER A 25 6.85 -4.19 -13.20
CA SER A 25 7.16 -3.58 -11.90
C SER A 25 8.61 -3.83 -11.49
N ILE A 26 9.08 -5.07 -11.61
CA ILE A 26 10.46 -5.46 -11.27
C ILE A 26 11.45 -4.81 -12.25
N ALA A 27 11.19 -4.89 -13.55
CA ALA A 27 12.06 -4.31 -14.57
C ALA A 27 12.17 -2.78 -14.43
N PHE A 28 11.05 -2.10 -14.15
CA PHE A 28 11.04 -0.65 -14.00
C PHE A 28 11.80 -0.19 -12.76
N ILE A 29 11.85 -0.99 -11.70
CA ILE A 29 12.71 -0.72 -10.53
C ILE A 29 14.19 -0.77 -10.90
N VAL A 30 14.59 -1.70 -11.78
CA VAL A 30 15.95 -1.72 -12.33
C VAL A 30 16.22 -0.45 -13.15
N VAL A 31 15.24 0.05 -13.91
CA VAL A 31 15.37 1.31 -14.64
C VAL A 31 15.56 2.50 -13.69
N ILE A 32 14.76 2.61 -12.62
CA ILE A 32 14.91 3.67 -11.61
C ILE A 32 16.31 3.62 -11.00
N TRP A 33 16.78 2.42 -10.65
CA TRP A 33 18.12 2.22 -10.10
C TRP A 33 19.22 2.63 -11.10
N MET A 34 19.12 2.23 -12.36
CA MET A 34 20.08 2.57 -13.41
C MET A 34 20.16 4.07 -13.70
N LEU A 35 19.04 4.78 -13.62
CA LEU A 35 18.98 6.24 -13.83
C LEU A 35 19.25 7.03 -12.55
N GLY A 36 19.45 6.36 -11.43
CA GLY A 36 19.74 6.95 -10.14
C GLY A 36 20.93 7.93 -10.12
N PRO A 37 22.09 7.61 -10.73
CA PRO A 37 23.24 8.51 -10.77
C PRO A 37 22.97 9.87 -11.39
N ASN A 38 22.00 9.98 -12.31
CA ASN A 38 21.63 11.27 -12.91
C ASN A 38 21.05 12.26 -11.89
N LEU A 39 20.58 11.76 -10.74
CA LEU A 39 19.96 12.57 -9.69
C LEU A 39 21.00 13.16 -8.71
N GLU A 40 22.29 12.84 -8.86
CA GLU A 40 23.33 13.31 -7.93
C GLU A 40 23.37 14.83 -7.78
N SER A 41 23.13 15.57 -8.87
CA SER A 41 23.06 17.03 -8.87
C SER A 41 21.96 17.59 -7.96
N PHE A 42 20.86 16.85 -7.78
CA PHE A 42 19.79 17.21 -6.85
C PHE A 42 20.07 16.68 -5.45
N ILE A 43 20.46 15.40 -5.33
CA ILE A 43 20.70 14.73 -4.05
C ILE A 43 21.78 15.45 -3.24
N GLY A 44 22.85 15.93 -3.89
CA GLY A 44 23.91 16.70 -3.25
C GLY A 44 23.46 18.05 -2.67
N THR A 45 22.25 18.51 -2.99
CA THR A 45 21.68 19.77 -2.46
C THR A 45 20.70 19.55 -1.32
N LEU A 46 20.31 18.31 -1.02
CA LEU A 46 19.29 18.03 -0.01
C LEU A 46 19.74 18.46 1.38
N LEU A 47 18.78 18.97 2.16
CA LEU A 47 19.05 19.45 3.51
C LEU A 47 19.11 18.29 4.50
N PRO A 48 19.94 18.40 5.56
CA PRO A 48 19.98 17.39 6.61
C PRO A 48 18.62 17.24 7.29
N ASP A 49 18.39 16.05 7.85
CA ASP A 49 17.20 15.76 8.63
C ASP A 49 17.05 16.77 9.80
N LYS A 50 15.85 17.37 9.92
CA LYS A 50 15.56 18.40 10.93
C LYS A 50 14.70 17.93 12.10
N SER A 51 14.19 16.68 12.11
CA SER A 51 13.45 16.01 13.21
C SER A 51 12.38 15.05 12.66
N ALA A 52 11.59 14.44 13.54
CA ALA A 52 10.56 13.43 13.26
C ALA A 52 9.52 13.78 12.17
N ALA A 53 9.28 15.06 11.87
CA ALA A 53 8.33 15.48 10.82
C ALA A 53 9.02 15.93 9.52
N TRP A 54 10.35 15.91 9.49
CA TRP A 54 11.12 16.26 8.31
C TRP A 54 11.01 15.15 7.26
N TYR A 55 10.91 15.53 6.00
CA TYR A 55 10.99 14.61 4.88
C TYR A 55 12.26 14.95 4.10
N TYR A 56 13.17 13.98 4.03
CA TYR A 56 14.55 14.18 3.54
C TYR A 56 14.63 14.61 2.07
N TRP A 57 13.78 14.06 1.21
CA TRP A 57 13.79 14.30 -0.24
C TRP A 57 12.97 15.53 -0.60
N LYS A 58 13.35 16.67 -0.02
CA LYS A 58 12.86 17.99 -0.41
C LYS A 58 14.03 18.83 -0.90
N LEU A 59 13.90 19.42 -2.08
CA LEU A 59 14.86 20.43 -2.51
C LEU A 59 14.82 21.63 -1.55
N PRO A 60 15.96 22.30 -1.30
CA PRO A 60 16.03 23.46 -0.41
C PRO A 60 15.10 24.61 -0.82
N GLU A 61 14.92 24.78 -2.13
CA GLU A 61 14.10 25.82 -2.72
C GLU A 61 12.82 25.21 -3.32
N ARG A 62 11.67 25.67 -2.84
CA ARG A 62 10.36 25.32 -3.43
C ARG A 62 10.11 26.17 -4.68
N ARG A 63 10.18 25.56 -5.87
CA ARG A 63 9.92 26.26 -7.14
C ARG A 63 8.46 26.14 -7.58
N ALA A 64 7.79 27.26 -7.77
CA ALA A 64 6.36 27.30 -8.13
C ALA A 64 6.06 26.61 -9.47
N GLY A 65 6.95 26.75 -10.47
CA GLY A 65 6.79 26.10 -11.78
C GLY A 65 6.86 24.57 -11.69
N SER A 66 7.85 24.03 -10.98
CA SER A 66 7.96 22.58 -10.73
C SER A 66 6.72 22.06 -10.00
N MET A 67 6.28 22.76 -8.96
CA MET A 67 5.09 22.38 -8.20
C MET A 67 3.82 22.39 -9.04
N LEU A 68 3.65 23.38 -9.93
CA LEU A 68 2.51 23.38 -10.86
C LEU A 68 2.51 22.12 -11.74
N ILE A 69 3.68 21.69 -12.23
CA ILE A 69 3.83 20.49 -13.06
C ILE A 69 3.50 19.23 -12.25
N VAL A 70 4.09 19.06 -11.06
CA VAL A 70 3.86 17.89 -10.21
C VAL A 70 2.39 17.77 -9.81
N TRP A 71 1.77 18.87 -9.36
CA TRP A 71 0.33 18.89 -9.03
C TRP A 71 -0.54 18.61 -10.25
N ALA A 72 -0.21 19.16 -11.42
CA ALA A 72 -0.96 18.89 -12.64
C ALA A 72 -0.87 17.41 -13.03
N LEU A 73 0.33 16.81 -13.00
CA LEU A 73 0.51 15.39 -13.28
C LEU A 73 -0.23 14.50 -12.28
N TYR A 74 -0.16 14.83 -10.99
CA TYR A 74 -0.95 14.17 -9.95
C TYR A 74 -2.46 14.24 -10.24
N LEU A 75 -3.00 15.43 -10.50
CA LEU A 75 -4.43 15.62 -10.74
C LEU A 75 -4.90 14.93 -12.02
N VAL A 76 -4.15 15.03 -13.12
CA VAL A 76 -4.49 14.35 -14.37
C VAL A 76 -4.45 12.83 -14.16
N HIS A 77 -3.45 12.29 -13.46
CA HIS A 77 -3.39 10.87 -13.11
C HIS A 77 -4.63 10.47 -12.27
N GLN A 78 -4.91 11.22 -11.20
CA GLN A 78 -6.01 10.97 -10.27
C GLN A 78 -7.37 10.96 -10.98
N PHE A 79 -7.65 12.01 -11.76
CA PHE A 79 -8.92 12.15 -12.46
C PHE A 79 -9.07 11.16 -13.62
N SER A 80 -7.97 10.77 -14.28
CA SER A 80 -8.01 9.71 -15.30
C SER A 80 -8.44 8.37 -14.69
N VAL A 81 -7.86 8.00 -13.55
CA VAL A 81 -8.23 6.77 -12.82
C VAL A 81 -9.66 6.86 -12.29
N TRP A 82 -10.06 7.98 -11.69
CA TRP A 82 -11.43 8.17 -11.21
C TRP A 82 -12.46 8.15 -12.35
N GLY A 83 -12.14 8.72 -13.52
CA GLY A 83 -12.97 8.63 -14.72
C GLY A 83 -13.14 7.18 -15.20
N ALA A 84 -12.07 6.39 -15.20
CA ALA A 84 -12.14 4.97 -15.51
C ALA A 84 -12.99 4.19 -14.49
N ILE A 85 -12.84 4.49 -13.19
CA ILE A 85 -13.66 3.88 -12.12
C ILE A 85 -15.14 4.26 -12.28
N TYR A 86 -15.43 5.53 -12.59
CA TYR A 86 -16.79 5.99 -12.83
C TYR A 86 -17.43 5.24 -14.01
N TRP A 87 -16.70 5.13 -15.12
CA TRP A 87 -17.12 4.33 -16.26
C TRP A 87 -17.36 2.86 -15.86
N ALA A 88 -16.43 2.23 -15.15
CA ALA A 88 -16.54 0.83 -14.74
C ALA A 88 -17.72 0.61 -13.77
N ARG A 89 -17.99 1.53 -12.86
CA ARG A 89 -19.15 1.46 -11.96
C ARG A 89 -20.47 1.45 -12.74
N ASN A 90 -20.59 2.25 -13.79
CA ASN A 90 -21.82 2.32 -14.57
C ASN A 90 -22.00 1.14 -15.55
N ASN A 91 -20.91 0.49 -15.97
CA ASN A 91 -20.95 -0.54 -17.01
C ASN A 91 -20.70 -1.96 -16.50
N LEU A 92 -19.97 -2.13 -15.39
CA LEU A 92 -19.52 -3.42 -14.87
C LEU A 92 -20.08 -3.78 -13.49
N SER A 93 -20.71 -2.84 -12.78
CA SER A 93 -21.29 -3.15 -11.46
C SER A 93 -22.37 -4.23 -11.56
N GLY A 94 -22.32 -5.20 -10.64
CA GLY A 94 -23.21 -6.36 -10.62
C GLY A 94 -22.78 -7.52 -11.52
N LYS A 95 -21.80 -7.32 -12.40
CA LYS A 95 -21.24 -8.40 -13.23
C LYS A 95 -20.28 -9.28 -12.43
N PRO A 96 -20.22 -10.60 -12.71
CA PRO A 96 -19.24 -11.47 -12.08
C PRO A 96 -17.82 -11.09 -12.52
N PRO A 97 -16.78 -11.41 -11.71
CA PRO A 97 -15.40 -11.15 -12.06
C PRO A 97 -15.00 -11.83 -13.38
N SER A 98 -14.38 -11.08 -14.28
CA SER A 98 -13.97 -11.56 -15.59
C SER A 98 -12.68 -12.40 -15.54
N GLN A 99 -12.55 -13.32 -16.50
CA GLN A 99 -11.33 -14.09 -16.78
C GLN A 99 -10.37 -13.36 -17.73
N THR A 100 -10.92 -12.49 -18.58
CA THR A 100 -10.20 -11.67 -19.56
C THR A 100 -10.26 -10.19 -19.18
N LEU A 101 -9.42 -9.38 -19.80
CA LEU A 101 -9.40 -7.94 -19.54
C LEU A 101 -10.64 -7.23 -20.12
N THR A 102 -11.28 -6.44 -19.27
CA THR A 102 -12.31 -5.47 -19.66
C THR A 102 -11.67 -4.18 -20.17
N ARG A 103 -12.48 -3.27 -20.74
CA ARG A 103 -12.01 -1.95 -21.19
C ARG A 103 -11.41 -1.14 -20.03
N TYR A 104 -11.98 -1.25 -18.84
CA TYR A 104 -11.44 -0.64 -17.63
C TYR A 104 -10.01 -1.12 -17.36
N ASN A 105 -9.79 -2.44 -17.41
CA ASN A 105 -8.47 -2.99 -17.08
C ASN A 105 -7.39 -2.51 -18.05
N VAL A 106 -7.69 -2.54 -19.36
CA VAL A 106 -6.75 -2.05 -20.39
C VAL A 106 -6.48 -0.56 -20.21
N ALA A 107 -7.52 0.24 -19.97
CA ALA A 107 -7.39 1.68 -19.77
C ALA A 107 -6.54 2.02 -18.55
N VAL A 108 -6.81 1.41 -17.39
CA VAL A 108 -6.08 1.72 -16.15
C VAL A 108 -4.66 1.17 -16.16
N LEU A 109 -4.41 0.01 -16.79
CA LEU A 109 -3.04 -0.46 -17.05
C LEU A 109 -2.26 0.56 -17.90
N ALA A 110 -2.86 1.07 -18.97
CA ALA A 110 -2.22 2.05 -19.85
C ALA A 110 -1.99 3.39 -19.13
N ILE A 111 -2.99 3.90 -18.42
CA ILE A 111 -2.89 5.14 -17.62
C ILE A 111 -1.73 5.02 -16.63
N ASN A 112 -1.72 3.96 -15.81
CA ASN A 112 -0.67 3.77 -14.81
C ASN A 112 0.72 3.62 -15.47
N ALA A 113 0.84 2.85 -16.56
CA ALA A 113 2.12 2.68 -17.25
C ALA A 113 2.65 4.02 -17.80
N VAL A 114 1.80 4.84 -18.41
CA VAL A 114 2.18 6.18 -18.87
C VAL A 114 2.62 7.07 -17.72
N PHE A 115 1.86 7.12 -16.62
CA PHE A 115 2.22 7.97 -15.48
C PHE A 115 3.43 7.47 -14.69
N ILE A 116 3.72 6.17 -14.71
CA ILE A 116 4.97 5.63 -14.17
C ILE A 116 6.18 6.19 -14.93
N VAL A 117 6.11 6.20 -16.27
CA VAL A 117 7.17 6.77 -17.12
C VAL A 117 7.24 8.29 -16.97
N LEU A 118 6.10 8.98 -16.94
CA LEU A 118 6.07 10.43 -16.77
C LEU A 118 6.61 10.86 -15.41
N HIS A 119 6.32 10.12 -14.34
CA HIS A 119 6.85 10.43 -13.02
C HIS A 119 8.37 10.22 -12.96
N LEU A 120 8.89 9.14 -13.57
CA LEU A 120 10.33 8.98 -13.71
C LEU A 120 10.97 10.15 -14.47
N ALA A 121 10.39 10.54 -15.61
CA ALA A 121 10.89 11.66 -16.39
C ALA A 121 10.82 12.99 -15.61
N GLU A 122 9.71 13.24 -14.91
CA GLU A 122 9.55 14.39 -14.03
C GLU A 122 10.65 14.41 -12.97
N THR A 123 10.89 13.31 -12.26
CA THR A 123 11.93 13.27 -11.21
C THR A 123 13.32 13.48 -11.78
N GLN A 124 13.61 12.97 -12.99
CA GLN A 124 14.90 13.17 -13.64
C GLN A 124 15.15 14.63 -14.07
N ILE A 125 14.09 15.40 -14.31
CA ILE A 125 14.18 16.78 -14.80
C ILE A 125 14.03 17.79 -13.65
N LEU A 126 13.17 17.49 -12.68
CA LEU A 126 12.72 18.41 -11.62
C LEU A 126 13.01 17.90 -10.21
N PHE A 127 13.17 16.58 -10.01
CA PHE A 127 13.38 15.90 -8.72
C PHE A 127 12.28 16.09 -7.68
N ASP A 128 11.23 16.82 -8.01
CA ASP A 128 10.26 17.28 -7.04
C ASP A 128 9.18 16.21 -6.81
N GLY A 129 8.46 16.34 -5.69
CA GLY A 129 7.31 15.53 -5.36
C GLY A 129 6.32 16.36 -4.56
N LEU A 130 5.08 15.87 -4.37
CA LEU A 130 4.08 16.64 -3.61
C LEU A 130 4.56 16.93 -2.19
N ALA A 131 5.47 16.11 -1.64
CA ALA A 131 6.07 16.32 -0.33
C ALA A 131 6.61 17.73 -0.12
N GLN A 132 7.01 18.47 -1.16
CA GLN A 132 7.40 19.87 -1.02
C GLN A 132 6.29 20.75 -0.42
N ASP A 133 5.04 20.50 -0.81
CA ASP A 133 3.88 21.31 -0.42
C ASP A 133 3.08 20.71 0.74
N VAL A 134 3.21 19.41 0.99
CA VAL A 134 2.38 18.68 1.97
C VAL A 134 3.21 17.93 3.01
N PRO A 135 2.72 17.84 4.27
CA PRO A 135 3.43 17.08 5.32
C PRO A 135 3.46 15.57 5.07
N ILE A 136 4.53 14.90 5.55
CA ILE A 136 4.72 13.44 5.42
C ILE A 136 3.57 12.60 5.98
N TRP A 137 2.93 13.05 7.07
CA TRP A 137 1.84 12.33 7.71
C TRP A 137 0.61 12.19 6.82
N THR A 138 0.45 13.03 5.79
CA THR A 138 -0.66 12.92 4.85
C THR A 138 -0.52 11.67 3.97
N SER A 139 0.69 11.38 3.49
CA SER A 139 1.00 10.18 2.69
C SER A 139 0.80 8.92 3.53
N GLN A 140 1.41 8.91 4.73
CA GLN A 140 1.24 7.82 5.71
C GLN A 140 -0.25 7.62 6.08
N GLY A 141 -0.98 8.69 6.33
CA GLY A 141 -2.40 8.65 6.66
C GLY A 141 -3.25 8.03 5.55
N SER A 142 -2.90 8.28 4.28
CA SER A 142 -3.60 7.70 3.14
C SER A 142 -3.49 6.16 3.11
N VAL A 143 -2.30 5.63 3.40
CA VAL A 143 -2.04 4.18 3.50
C VAL A 143 -2.76 3.58 4.71
N ILE A 144 -2.73 4.27 5.86
CA ILE A 144 -3.47 3.83 7.06
C ILE A 144 -4.96 3.71 6.76
N VAL A 145 -5.56 4.72 6.12
CA VAL A 145 -6.97 4.68 5.71
C VAL A 145 -7.26 3.47 4.82
N MET A 146 -6.40 3.20 3.84
CA MET A 146 -6.55 2.02 2.98
C MET A 146 -6.54 0.73 3.79
N LEU A 147 -5.51 0.49 4.62
CA LEU A 147 -5.39 -0.73 5.44
C LEU A 147 -6.58 -0.91 6.39
N VAL A 148 -7.03 0.17 7.01
CA VAL A 148 -8.21 0.19 7.89
C VAL A 148 -9.47 -0.23 7.14
N VAL A 149 -9.71 0.33 5.95
CA VAL A 149 -10.86 -0.04 5.12
C VAL A 149 -10.76 -1.50 4.65
N VAL A 150 -9.56 -1.99 4.32
CA VAL A 150 -9.35 -3.41 3.97
C VAL A 150 -9.72 -4.32 5.13
N LEU A 151 -9.36 -3.98 6.38
CA LEU A 151 -9.78 -4.76 7.57
C LEU A 151 -11.31 -4.87 7.68
N VAL A 152 -12.04 -3.78 7.43
CA VAL A 152 -13.51 -3.80 7.47
C VAL A 152 -14.10 -4.65 6.34
N ILE A 153 -13.53 -4.56 5.13
CA ILE A 153 -14.01 -5.30 3.96
C ILE A 153 -13.74 -6.80 4.10
N GLU A 154 -12.52 -7.16 4.51
CA GLU A 154 -12.08 -8.56 4.57
C GLU A 154 -12.53 -9.29 5.85
N ASN A 155 -13.09 -8.60 6.86
CA ASN A 155 -13.60 -9.20 8.10
C ASN A 155 -14.48 -10.43 7.83
N ARG A 156 -15.39 -10.36 6.85
CA ARG A 156 -16.27 -11.50 6.54
C ARG A 156 -15.55 -12.68 5.90
N ARG A 157 -14.45 -12.44 5.19
CA ARG A 157 -13.69 -13.49 4.50
C ARG A 157 -12.69 -14.17 5.42
N ARG A 158 -11.92 -13.39 6.19
CA ARG A 158 -10.79 -13.89 6.99
C ARG A 158 -10.93 -13.71 8.50
N GLY A 159 -12.00 -13.09 8.97
CA GLY A 159 -12.13 -12.63 10.35
C GLY A 159 -11.41 -11.29 10.59
N PHE A 160 -11.69 -10.69 11.74
CA PHE A 160 -11.04 -9.47 12.21
C PHE A 160 -9.76 -9.78 12.98
N LEU A 161 -9.77 -10.80 13.83
CA LEU A 161 -8.62 -11.27 14.61
C LEU A 161 -8.74 -12.78 14.83
N LEU A 162 -7.65 -13.51 14.61
CA LEU A 162 -7.57 -14.96 14.80
C LEU A 162 -8.65 -15.75 14.03
N GLY A 163 -9.05 -15.28 12.85
CA GLY A 163 -10.12 -15.90 12.07
C GLY A 163 -11.54 -15.61 12.60
N ARG A 164 -11.68 -14.92 13.73
CA ARG A 164 -12.97 -14.59 14.34
C ARG A 164 -13.51 -13.32 13.73
N ARG A 165 -14.75 -13.38 13.25
CA ARG A 165 -15.46 -12.23 12.70
C ARG A 165 -16.01 -11.37 13.83
N ILE A 166 -16.10 -10.09 13.58
CA ILE A 166 -16.90 -9.17 14.38
C ILE A 166 -18.15 -8.83 13.57
N ASP A 167 -19.34 -9.12 14.12
CA ASP A 167 -20.61 -8.86 13.42
C ASP A 167 -21.07 -7.40 13.58
N ARG A 168 -20.86 -6.79 14.75
CA ARG A 168 -21.11 -5.37 15.02
C ARG A 168 -19.79 -4.69 15.44
N PRO A 169 -19.37 -3.59 14.80
CA PRO A 169 -20.15 -2.77 13.86
C PRO A 169 -20.09 -3.22 12.39
N PHE A 170 -19.38 -4.31 12.04
CA PHE A 170 -19.18 -4.72 10.65
C PHE A 170 -20.34 -5.55 10.07
N THR A 171 -21.55 -4.99 10.13
CA THR A 171 -22.74 -5.59 9.53
C THR A 171 -22.60 -5.72 8.02
N VAL A 172 -23.52 -6.46 7.40
CA VAL A 172 -23.58 -6.57 5.92
C VAL A 172 -23.69 -5.20 5.27
N GLY A 173 -24.50 -4.30 5.84
CA GLY A 173 -24.71 -2.94 5.34
C GLY A 173 -23.45 -2.08 5.43
N VAL A 174 -22.71 -2.17 6.53
CA VAL A 174 -21.44 -1.45 6.74
C VAL A 174 -20.36 -1.98 5.80
N THR A 175 -20.13 -3.30 5.75
CA THR A 175 -19.16 -3.90 4.83
C THR A 175 -19.49 -3.56 3.37
N ARG A 176 -20.78 -3.57 2.98
CA ARG A 176 -21.23 -3.17 1.64
C ARG A 176 -20.89 -1.72 1.33
N PHE A 177 -21.11 -0.80 2.26
CA PHE A 177 -20.75 0.62 2.09
C PHE A 177 -19.26 0.78 1.76
N PHE A 178 -18.37 0.16 2.54
CA PHE A 178 -16.93 0.23 2.27
C PHE A 178 -16.58 -0.43 0.93
N ARG A 179 -17.13 -1.60 0.63
CA ARG A 179 -16.90 -2.29 -0.66
C ARG A 179 -17.35 -1.47 -1.87
N GLU A 180 -18.43 -0.71 -1.77
CA GLU A 180 -18.93 0.11 -2.88
C GLU A 180 -18.17 1.43 -3.06
N ASN A 181 -17.40 1.87 -2.06
CA ASN A 181 -16.71 3.17 -2.10
C ASN A 181 -15.18 3.07 -2.08
N HIS A 182 -14.62 1.92 -1.69
CA HIS A 182 -13.17 1.75 -1.53
C HIS A 182 -12.37 2.12 -2.78
N MET A 183 -12.87 1.81 -3.97
CA MET A 183 -12.18 2.06 -5.24
C MET A 183 -11.73 3.52 -5.40
N TYR A 184 -12.56 4.50 -5.04
CA TYR A 184 -12.19 5.92 -5.15
C TYR A 184 -11.17 6.33 -4.08
N VAL A 185 -11.37 5.87 -2.84
CA VAL A 185 -10.47 6.14 -1.71
C VAL A 185 -9.11 5.51 -1.92
N PHE A 186 -9.05 4.28 -2.44
CA PHE A 186 -7.83 3.54 -2.69
C PHE A 186 -7.11 4.12 -3.91
N ALA A 187 -7.84 4.47 -4.97
CA ALA A 187 -7.25 5.22 -6.08
C ALA A 187 -6.61 6.52 -5.62
N TRP A 188 -7.26 7.27 -4.73
CA TRP A 188 -6.68 8.47 -4.13
C TRP A 188 -5.42 8.16 -3.33
N ALA A 189 -5.50 7.25 -2.36
CA ALA A 189 -4.37 6.92 -1.50
C ALA A 189 -3.15 6.46 -2.30
N LEU A 190 -3.39 5.63 -3.33
CA LEU A 190 -2.32 5.08 -4.15
C LEU A 190 -1.70 6.13 -5.07
N VAL A 191 -2.50 6.87 -5.85
CA VAL A 191 -1.98 7.90 -6.75
C VAL A 191 -1.33 9.04 -5.97
N TYR A 192 -1.90 9.43 -4.82
CA TYR A 192 -1.32 10.45 -3.94
C TYR A 192 0.04 10.01 -3.38
N THR A 193 0.13 8.82 -2.79
CA THR A 193 1.40 8.30 -2.26
C THR A 193 2.45 8.15 -3.37
N PHE A 194 2.02 7.74 -4.57
CA PHE A 194 2.90 7.62 -5.72
C PHE A 194 3.55 8.94 -6.11
N TRP A 195 2.79 10.04 -6.19
CA TRP A 195 3.31 11.38 -6.52
C TRP A 195 3.88 12.14 -5.32
N PHE A 196 3.66 11.66 -4.10
CA PHE A 196 4.17 12.30 -2.89
C PHE A 196 5.70 12.30 -2.87
N HIS A 197 6.29 11.16 -3.22
CA HIS A 197 7.73 10.94 -3.20
C HIS A 197 8.32 11.15 -4.59
N PRO A 198 9.47 11.83 -4.73
CA PRO A 198 10.22 11.77 -5.98
C PRO A 198 10.72 10.34 -6.23
N MET A 199 10.86 9.96 -7.49
CA MET A 199 11.34 8.64 -7.91
C MET A 199 12.86 8.48 -7.79
N ALA A 200 13.40 8.79 -6.62
CA ALA A 200 14.84 8.78 -6.33
C ALA A 200 15.38 7.37 -5.97
N VAL A 201 16.71 7.24 -5.97
CA VAL A 201 17.42 5.96 -5.87
C VAL A 201 17.98 5.71 -4.47
N ASP A 202 17.13 5.24 -3.56
CA ASP A 202 17.59 4.63 -2.31
C ASP A 202 16.71 3.43 -1.92
N PRO A 203 17.21 2.50 -1.08
CA PRO A 203 16.52 1.26 -0.76
C PRO A 203 15.11 1.46 -0.19
N GLN A 204 14.86 2.53 0.57
CA GLN A 204 13.55 2.78 1.13
C GLN A 204 12.56 3.25 0.06
N LEU A 205 12.95 4.15 -0.84
CA LEU A 205 12.11 4.56 -1.97
C LEU A 205 11.91 3.44 -2.98
N LEU A 206 12.95 2.69 -3.35
CA LEU A 206 12.84 1.57 -4.29
C LEU A 206 11.87 0.49 -3.76
N SER A 207 11.95 0.15 -2.47
CA SER A 207 10.99 -0.77 -1.84
C SER A 207 9.56 -0.21 -1.80
N GLY A 208 9.41 1.12 -1.74
CA GLY A 208 8.12 1.79 -1.84
C GLY A 208 7.56 1.74 -3.25
N PHE A 209 8.34 2.10 -4.26
CA PHE A 209 7.88 2.11 -5.66
C PHE A 209 7.51 0.73 -6.18
N ILE A 210 8.28 -0.31 -5.85
CA ILE A 210 7.90 -1.67 -6.25
C ILE A 210 6.56 -2.09 -5.60
N TYR A 211 6.33 -1.69 -4.35
CA TYR A 211 5.07 -1.92 -3.67
C TYR A 211 3.93 -1.16 -4.35
N MET A 212 4.15 0.11 -4.67
CA MET A 212 3.19 0.95 -5.40
C MET A 212 2.82 0.36 -6.76
N PHE A 213 3.78 -0.19 -7.51
CA PHE A 213 3.50 -0.84 -8.79
C PHE A 213 2.68 -2.13 -8.64
N PHE A 214 2.92 -2.92 -7.59
CA PHE A 214 2.05 -4.05 -7.25
C PHE A 214 0.64 -3.60 -6.83
N LEU A 215 0.50 -2.51 -6.08
CA LEU A 215 -0.80 -1.94 -5.72
C LEU A 215 -1.53 -1.34 -6.93
N PHE A 216 -0.83 -0.71 -7.86
CA PHE A 216 -1.39 -0.28 -9.15
C PHE A 216 -1.82 -1.48 -10.00
N THR A 217 -1.10 -2.60 -9.95
CA THR A 217 -1.54 -3.84 -10.58
C THR A 217 -2.86 -4.33 -9.97
N GLN A 218 -3.00 -4.30 -8.64
CA GLN A 218 -4.25 -4.63 -7.96
C GLN A 218 -5.42 -3.72 -8.35
N MET A 219 -5.18 -2.41 -8.46
CA MET A 219 -6.18 -1.44 -8.92
C MET A 219 -6.57 -1.67 -10.39
N SER A 220 -5.58 -1.91 -11.25
CA SER A 220 -5.77 -2.08 -12.70
C SER A 220 -6.52 -3.37 -13.03
N LEU A 221 -6.39 -4.40 -12.20
CA LEU A 221 -7.06 -5.69 -12.38
C LEU A 221 -8.41 -5.80 -11.65
N ALA A 222 -8.96 -4.70 -11.12
CA ALA A 222 -10.30 -4.70 -10.54
C ALA A 222 -11.35 -5.27 -11.52
N TRP A 223 -12.43 -5.86 -11.00
CA TRP A 223 -13.41 -6.66 -11.77
C TRP A 223 -12.87 -7.93 -12.44
N THR A 224 -11.65 -8.37 -12.14
CA THR A 224 -11.14 -9.69 -12.51
C THR A 224 -11.03 -10.61 -11.29
N TRP A 225 -10.88 -11.92 -11.52
CA TRP A 225 -10.66 -12.86 -10.43
C TRP A 225 -9.32 -12.65 -9.70
N ILE A 226 -8.31 -12.07 -10.36
CA ILE A 226 -7.00 -11.76 -9.74
C ILE A 226 -7.18 -10.74 -8.61
N HIS A 227 -8.02 -9.73 -8.81
CA HIS A 227 -8.28 -8.70 -7.79
C HIS A 227 -8.90 -9.28 -6.51
N LEU A 228 -9.51 -10.47 -6.59
CA LEU A 228 -10.11 -11.17 -5.47
C LEU A 228 -9.24 -12.32 -4.94
N ASP A 229 -8.09 -12.59 -5.55
CA ASP A 229 -7.23 -13.70 -5.16
C ASP A 229 -6.67 -13.48 -3.74
N ALA A 230 -6.82 -14.49 -2.88
CA ALA A 230 -6.45 -14.38 -1.47
C ALA A 230 -4.95 -14.22 -1.29
N LYS A 231 -4.17 -14.95 -2.09
CA LYS A 231 -2.71 -14.99 -1.94
C LYS A 231 -2.12 -13.67 -2.38
N TRP A 232 -2.63 -13.11 -3.48
CA TRP A 232 -2.25 -11.80 -3.98
C TRP A 232 -2.60 -10.68 -3.01
N ILE A 233 -3.83 -10.64 -2.49
CA ILE A 233 -4.24 -9.64 -1.49
C ILE A 233 -3.38 -9.73 -0.23
N VAL A 234 -3.19 -10.94 0.33
CA VAL A 234 -2.36 -11.13 1.53
C VAL A 234 -0.91 -10.74 1.27
N PHE A 235 -0.36 -11.02 0.08
CA PHE A 235 0.97 -10.57 -0.30
C PHE A 235 1.07 -9.04 -0.25
N LEU A 236 0.13 -8.33 -0.88
CA LEU A 236 0.11 -6.86 -0.88
C LEU A 236 -0.01 -6.29 0.53
N GLU A 237 -0.91 -6.83 1.36
CA GLU A 237 -1.09 -6.36 2.74
C GLU A 237 0.12 -6.65 3.63
N SER A 238 0.88 -7.69 3.32
CA SER A 238 2.08 -8.07 4.09
C SER A 238 3.32 -7.32 3.60
N TYR A 239 3.35 -6.88 2.34
CA TYR A 239 4.51 -6.18 1.76
C TYR A 239 4.84 -4.88 2.52
N VAL A 240 3.82 -4.22 3.10
CA VAL A 240 4.03 -3.02 3.93
C VAL A 240 5.00 -3.28 5.10
N ALA A 241 5.04 -4.50 5.65
CA ALA A 241 6.00 -4.84 6.72
C ALA A 241 7.45 -4.75 6.24
N ILE A 242 7.70 -5.23 5.01
CA ILE A 242 9.02 -5.20 4.37
C ILE A 242 9.41 -3.76 4.08
N HIS A 243 8.51 -3.00 3.43
CA HIS A 243 8.77 -1.60 3.09
C HIS A 243 9.00 -0.74 4.34
N ALA A 244 8.14 -0.85 5.36
CA ALA A 244 8.29 -0.09 6.61
C ALA A 244 9.56 -0.45 7.38
N MET A 245 9.98 -1.72 7.35
CA MET A 245 11.27 -2.14 7.89
C MET A 245 12.43 -1.47 7.15
N MET A 246 12.42 -1.48 5.81
CA MET A 246 13.45 -0.84 4.98
C MET A 246 13.54 0.67 5.25
N VAL A 247 12.39 1.35 5.33
CA VAL A 247 12.30 2.78 5.70
C VAL A 247 12.94 3.01 7.07
N ALA A 248 12.56 2.24 8.08
CA ALA A 248 13.04 2.44 9.44
C ALA A 248 14.55 2.15 9.59
N ILE A 249 15.05 1.08 8.96
CA ILE A 249 16.48 0.76 8.94
C ILE A 249 17.25 1.86 8.23
N TYR A 250 16.81 2.28 7.05
CA TYR A 250 17.53 3.28 6.27
C TYR A 250 17.58 4.63 6.99
N ASN A 251 16.48 5.10 7.57
CA ASN A 251 16.48 6.33 8.37
C ASN A 251 17.38 6.24 9.60
N THR A 252 17.49 5.06 10.23
CA THR A 252 18.43 4.85 11.35
C THR A 252 19.87 4.96 10.86
N LEU A 253 20.22 4.24 9.78
CA LEU A 253 21.59 4.14 9.28
C LEU A 253 22.09 5.42 8.61
N GLN A 254 21.22 6.14 7.90
CA GLN A 254 21.61 7.30 7.09
C GLN A 254 21.30 8.64 7.76
N HIS A 255 20.25 8.71 8.58
CA HIS A 255 19.80 9.96 9.19
C HIS A 255 19.92 9.96 10.72
N GLY A 256 20.46 8.89 11.33
CA GLY A 256 20.63 8.80 12.78
C GLY A 256 19.31 8.79 13.57
N SER A 257 18.20 8.46 12.90
CA SER A 257 16.89 8.33 13.54
C SER A 257 16.87 7.19 14.56
N PRO A 258 15.98 7.21 15.58
CA PRO A 258 15.81 6.08 16.48
C PRO A 258 15.52 4.78 15.74
N ALA A 259 16.06 3.66 16.24
CA ALA A 259 15.86 2.32 15.68
C ALA A 259 14.41 1.84 15.86
N MET A 260 13.53 2.27 14.96
CA MET A 260 12.09 1.98 14.95
C MET A 260 11.74 0.71 14.16
N TRP A 261 12.70 0.07 13.50
CA TRP A 261 12.42 -1.10 12.65
C TRP A 261 11.76 -2.25 13.41
N PRO A 262 12.06 -2.54 14.71
CA PRO A 262 11.38 -3.62 15.43
C PRO A 262 9.89 -3.32 15.63
N MET A 263 9.54 -2.07 15.97
CA MET A 263 8.16 -1.61 16.09
C MET A 263 7.42 -1.76 14.75
N PHE A 264 8.00 -1.26 13.65
CA PHE A 264 7.37 -1.33 12.33
C PHE A 264 7.22 -2.76 11.81
N PHE A 265 8.32 -3.52 11.79
CA PHE A 265 8.30 -4.88 11.26
C PHE A 265 7.45 -5.81 12.12
N ALA A 266 7.66 -5.84 13.45
CA ALA A 266 6.86 -6.71 14.32
C ALA A 266 5.38 -6.31 14.34
N GLY A 267 5.08 -5.00 14.34
CA GLY A 267 3.70 -4.51 14.31
C GLY A 267 2.95 -4.87 13.03
N PHE A 268 3.56 -4.75 11.85
CA PHE A 268 2.92 -5.21 10.61
C PHE A 268 2.95 -6.75 10.47
N ALA A 269 4.00 -7.42 10.92
CA ALA A 269 4.06 -8.89 10.97
C ALA A 269 2.97 -9.46 11.88
N PHE A 270 2.63 -8.77 12.98
CA PHE A 270 1.49 -9.12 13.82
C PHE A 270 0.21 -9.18 12.99
N MET A 271 -0.04 -8.19 12.13
CA MET A 271 -1.24 -8.17 11.28
C MET A 271 -1.27 -9.37 10.33
N PHE A 272 -0.13 -9.74 9.75
CA PHE A 272 -0.06 -10.97 8.95
C PHE A 272 -0.39 -12.21 9.78
N VAL A 273 0.28 -12.37 10.92
CA VAL A 273 0.21 -13.56 11.79
C VAL A 273 -1.18 -13.71 12.42
N PHE A 274 -1.79 -12.63 12.89
CA PHE A 274 -3.04 -12.71 13.65
C PHE A 274 -4.27 -12.35 12.83
N THR A 275 -4.11 -11.88 11.58
CA THR A 275 -5.23 -11.45 10.72
C THR A 275 -5.14 -12.02 9.32
N TYR A 276 -4.09 -11.68 8.57
CA TYR A 276 -4.10 -11.87 7.11
C TYR A 276 -3.97 -13.35 6.73
N GLN A 277 -3.17 -14.13 7.45
CA GLN A 277 -2.98 -15.54 7.15
C GLN A 277 -4.27 -16.37 7.23
N PHE A 278 -5.29 -15.90 7.95
CA PHE A 278 -6.59 -16.58 8.06
C PHE A 278 -7.44 -16.47 6.79
N ALA A 279 -7.05 -15.62 5.83
CA ALA A 279 -7.62 -15.60 4.49
C ALA A 279 -7.13 -16.80 3.64
N LEU A 280 -6.00 -17.39 4.01
CA LEU A 280 -5.38 -18.50 3.30
C LEU A 280 -5.95 -19.83 3.79
N LYS A 281 -6.15 -20.78 2.85
CA LYS A 281 -6.57 -22.15 3.16
C LYS A 281 -5.36 -22.98 3.63
N THR A 282 -4.85 -22.70 4.82
CA THR A 282 -3.67 -23.37 5.41
C THR A 282 -4.06 -24.35 6.52
N SER A 283 -3.22 -25.38 6.73
CA SER A 283 -3.40 -26.34 7.82
C SER A 283 -3.26 -25.65 9.20
N ARG A 284 -3.89 -26.23 10.23
CA ARG A 284 -3.75 -25.72 11.60
C ARG A 284 -2.29 -25.73 12.06
N THR A 285 -1.54 -26.77 11.69
CA THR A 285 -0.11 -26.89 12.00
C THR A 285 0.68 -25.72 11.45
N LEU A 286 0.56 -25.43 10.15
CA LEU A 286 1.29 -24.31 9.54
C LEU A 286 0.94 -22.97 10.19
N ARG A 287 -0.34 -22.74 10.52
CA ARG A 287 -0.77 -21.52 11.24
C ARG A 287 -0.12 -21.39 12.60
N MET A 288 -0.11 -22.49 13.37
CA MET A 288 0.55 -22.49 14.68
C MET A 288 2.07 -22.34 14.57
N THR A 289 2.70 -22.91 13.53
CA THR A 289 4.12 -22.69 13.24
C THR A 289 4.41 -21.22 12.96
N ILE A 290 3.59 -20.55 12.15
CA ILE A 290 3.73 -19.10 11.86
C ILE A 290 3.58 -18.28 13.14
N ILE A 291 2.59 -18.58 13.99
CA ILE A 291 2.40 -17.90 15.28
C ILE A 291 3.59 -18.15 16.20
N GLY A 292 4.05 -19.39 16.32
CA GLY A 292 5.22 -19.75 17.12
C GLY A 292 6.48 -19.04 16.64
N ALA A 293 6.72 -18.99 15.33
CA ALA A 293 7.86 -18.28 14.75
C ALA A 293 7.82 -16.77 15.06
N TYR A 294 6.64 -16.15 14.99
CA TYR A 294 6.46 -14.75 15.39
C TYR A 294 6.76 -14.52 16.87
N LEU A 295 6.26 -15.38 17.77
CA LEU A 295 6.51 -15.26 19.21
C LEU A 295 7.99 -15.48 19.56
N LEU A 296 8.67 -16.41 18.87
CA LEU A 296 10.10 -16.62 18.99
C LEU A 296 10.88 -15.41 18.48
N PHE A 297 10.48 -14.83 17.35
CA PHE A 297 11.09 -13.60 16.83
C PHE A 297 10.92 -12.43 17.80
N VAL A 298 9.71 -12.18 18.31
CA VAL A 298 9.48 -11.13 19.30
C VAL A 298 10.30 -11.39 20.57
N SER A 299 10.35 -12.63 21.06
CA SER A 299 11.20 -12.99 22.20
C SER A 299 12.68 -12.68 21.91
N TRP A 300 13.17 -13.06 20.73
CA TRP A 300 14.54 -12.84 20.29
C TRP A 300 14.90 -11.34 20.24
N LEU A 301 13.97 -10.46 19.89
CA LEU A 301 14.22 -9.01 19.91
C LEU A 301 14.65 -8.50 21.30
N TYR A 302 14.08 -9.05 22.38
CA TYR A 302 14.30 -8.56 23.75
C TYR A 302 15.20 -9.46 24.60
N LEU A 303 15.67 -10.59 24.05
CA LEU A 303 16.71 -11.38 24.71
C LEU A 303 18.03 -10.59 24.71
N PRO A 304 18.89 -10.77 25.74
CA PRO A 304 20.21 -10.12 25.81
C PRO A 304 21.05 -10.40 24.55
N GLU A 305 21.99 -9.52 24.21
CA GLU A 305 22.82 -9.62 22.99
C GLU A 305 23.56 -10.96 22.82
N SER A 306 23.82 -11.69 23.91
CA SER A 306 24.42 -13.02 23.86
C SER A 306 23.53 -14.10 23.20
N LEU A 307 22.21 -13.88 23.15
CA LEU A 307 21.21 -14.81 22.64
C LEU A 307 20.19 -14.16 21.69
N GLY A 308 20.10 -12.83 21.68
CA GLY A 308 19.07 -12.03 21.04
C GLY A 308 19.59 -10.74 20.42
N LEU A 309 18.68 -9.83 20.06
CA LEU A 309 19.03 -8.51 19.56
C LEU A 309 19.48 -7.54 20.67
N GLY A 310 19.10 -7.79 21.93
CA GLY A 310 19.42 -6.90 23.05
C GLY A 310 18.55 -5.65 23.16
N ARG A 311 17.35 -5.63 22.56
CA ARG A 311 16.46 -4.46 22.65
C ARG A 311 15.99 -4.26 24.10
N GLU A 312 16.04 -3.02 24.57
CA GLU A 312 15.65 -2.68 25.94
C GLU A 312 14.22 -3.13 26.26
N LEU A 313 14.05 -3.81 27.40
CA LEU A 313 12.74 -4.27 27.87
C LEU A 313 11.72 -3.13 28.07
N ALA A 314 12.19 -1.89 28.25
CA ALA A 314 11.34 -0.71 28.33
C ALA A 314 10.47 -0.50 27.08
N TYR A 315 10.94 -0.90 25.89
CA TYR A 315 10.11 -0.81 24.69
C TYR A 315 9.02 -1.89 24.63
N LEU A 316 9.30 -3.09 25.15
CA LEU A 316 8.30 -4.16 25.27
C LEU A 316 7.19 -3.75 26.25
N THR A 317 7.54 -3.18 27.41
CA THR A 317 6.54 -2.73 28.40
C THR A 317 5.71 -1.54 27.91
N ARG A 318 6.22 -0.75 26.96
CA ARG A 318 5.46 0.27 26.21
C ARG A 318 4.62 -0.30 25.06
N LEU A 319 4.61 -1.62 24.88
CA LEU A 319 3.84 -2.34 23.87
C LEU A 319 4.20 -1.95 22.43
N GLU A 320 5.46 -1.60 22.13
CA GLU A 320 5.83 -1.07 20.81
C GLU A 320 5.38 -1.98 19.63
N VAL A 321 5.47 -3.31 19.82
CA VAL A 321 5.10 -4.30 18.79
C VAL A 321 3.59 -4.34 18.56
N LEU A 322 2.81 -3.74 19.46
CA LEU A 322 1.36 -3.65 19.38
C LEU A 322 0.85 -2.29 18.93
N TRP A 323 1.70 -1.26 18.76
CA TRP A 323 1.23 0.07 18.38
C TRP A 323 0.47 0.06 17.04
N ILE A 324 1.06 -0.55 16.02
CA ILE A 324 0.44 -0.68 14.70
C ILE A 324 -0.87 -1.48 14.75
N PRO A 325 -0.92 -2.72 15.29
CA PRO A 325 -2.18 -3.46 15.33
C PRO A 325 -3.24 -2.76 16.17
N ILE A 326 -2.88 -2.16 17.31
CA ILE A 326 -3.82 -1.37 18.11
C ILE A 326 -4.42 -0.24 17.27
N ILE A 327 -3.60 0.57 16.61
CA ILE A 327 -4.07 1.69 15.79
C ILE A 327 -4.98 1.19 14.66
N LEU A 328 -4.55 0.17 13.90
CA LEU A 328 -5.32 -0.32 12.75
C LEU A 328 -6.66 -0.93 13.17
N TYR A 329 -6.69 -1.72 14.25
CA TYR A 329 -7.95 -2.29 14.75
C TYR A 329 -8.87 -1.23 15.33
N LEU A 330 -8.36 -0.30 16.12
CA LEU A 330 -9.17 0.77 16.70
C LEU A 330 -9.76 1.65 15.61
N LEU A 331 -8.96 2.07 14.63
CA LEU A 331 -9.46 2.86 13.50
C LEU A 331 -10.48 2.08 12.66
N ALA A 332 -10.30 0.77 12.45
CA ALA A 332 -11.31 -0.05 11.78
C ALA A 332 -12.63 -0.07 12.55
N LEU A 333 -12.59 -0.22 13.88
CA LEU A 333 -13.77 -0.16 14.73
C LEU A 333 -14.42 1.24 14.70
N VAL A 334 -13.63 2.31 14.71
CA VAL A 334 -14.12 3.69 14.61
C VAL A 334 -14.79 3.94 13.26
N PHE A 335 -14.17 3.51 12.16
CA PHE A 335 -14.70 3.69 10.81
C PHE A 335 -15.97 2.87 10.60
N GLY A 336 -15.94 1.59 10.98
CA GLY A 336 -17.11 0.73 10.93
C GLY A 336 -18.23 1.23 11.83
N GLY A 337 -17.91 1.62 13.06
CA GLY A 337 -18.84 2.18 14.04
C GLY A 337 -19.49 3.48 13.57
N GLY A 338 -18.71 4.39 12.97
CA GLY A 338 -19.24 5.64 12.40
C GLY A 338 -20.26 5.38 11.30
N VAL A 339 -19.97 4.46 10.38
CA VAL A 339 -20.92 4.08 9.30
C VAL A 339 -22.13 3.33 9.87
N TYR A 340 -21.92 2.46 10.85
CA TYR A 340 -22.98 1.72 11.55
C TYR A 340 -24.00 2.68 12.18
N LEU A 341 -23.51 3.67 12.95
CA LEU A 341 -24.33 4.72 13.56
C LEU A 341 -25.02 5.61 12.52
N PHE A 342 -24.30 6.00 11.46
CA PHE A 342 -24.86 6.81 10.37
C PHE A 342 -26.02 6.09 9.67
N LYS A 343 -25.90 4.77 9.46
CA LYS A 343 -26.95 3.94 8.87
C LYS A 343 -28.09 3.59 9.83
N ARG A 344 -27.97 3.91 11.13
CA ARG A 344 -28.90 3.51 12.20
C ARG A 344 -29.14 1.99 12.24
N GLU A 345 -28.11 1.21 11.90
CA GLU A 345 -28.14 -0.27 12.02
C GLU A 345 -27.80 -0.73 13.45
#